data_AF-A0A8B3FIN8-F1
#
_entry.id   AF-A0A8B3FIN8-F1
#
_cell.length_a   1.000
_cell.length_b   1.000
_cell.length_c   1.000
_cell.angle_alpha   90.00
_cell.angle_beta   90.00
_cell.angle_gamma   90.00
#
_symmetry.space_group_name_H-M   'P 1'
#
loop_
_entity.id
_entity.type
_entity.pdbx_description
1 polymer ?
#
loop_
_entity_poly.entity_id
_entity_poly.type
_entity_poly.pdbx_seq_one_letter_code
_entity_poly.pdbx_strand_id
1 'polypeptide(L)'
;MGRITVTETDEQGETTVLGWFDPDQSEMFESGWRWTGDDRVQAVTGSSTEFELLYRTPGGRWVVDHWSQWMGRPETYWFLTDEQARDWLMRSGRNEAAVRRFWPETPDEAGPGRPPIEGPTWKIKLPRELASRIEGSAKRQRVSRAAWIRAAAQSALDAEERGGGPESS
;
A
#
# COMPACT_ATOMS: atom_id res chain seq x y z
N MET A 1 3.46 26.23 -17.17
CA MET A 1 2.06 25.84 -17.39
C MET A 1 1.17 26.62 -16.43
N GLY A 2 -0.10 26.88 -16.80
CA GLY A 2 -1.04 27.60 -15.92
C GLY A 2 -1.60 26.70 -14.81
N ARG A 3 -2.42 27.29 -13.92
CA ARG A 3 -3.17 26.52 -12.91
C ARG A 3 -4.08 25.49 -13.59
N ILE A 4 -4.05 24.26 -13.09
CA ILE A 4 -4.94 23.17 -13.52
C ILE A 4 -6.03 23.00 -12.48
N THR A 5 -7.28 23.02 -12.93
CA THR A 5 -8.46 22.75 -12.08
C THR A 5 -8.68 21.25 -11.99
N VAL A 6 -8.84 20.76 -10.76
CA VAL A 6 -9.18 19.37 -10.47
C VAL A 6 -10.67 19.28 -10.24
N THR A 7 -11.34 18.43 -11.01
CA THR A 7 -12.79 18.26 -10.99
C THR A 7 -13.19 16.82 -10.79
N GLU A 8 -14.35 16.60 -10.18
CA GLU A 8 -14.99 15.29 -10.07
C GLU A 8 -16.32 15.35 -10.81
N THR A 9 -16.59 14.33 -11.63
CA THR A 9 -17.86 14.18 -12.34
C THR A 9 -18.63 13.03 -11.72
N ASP A 10 -19.86 13.28 -11.26
CA ASP A 10 -20.69 12.26 -10.63
C ASP A 10 -21.41 11.36 -11.66
N GLU A 11 -22.19 10.39 -11.16
CA GLU A 11 -22.96 9.46 -12.00
C GLU A 11 -24.01 10.15 -12.89
N GLN A 12 -24.38 11.39 -12.57
CA GLN A 12 -25.36 12.19 -13.31
C GLN A 12 -24.69 13.10 -14.35
N GLY A 13 -23.35 13.12 -14.39
CA GLY A 13 -22.56 13.96 -15.27
C GLY A 13 -22.33 15.38 -14.73
N GLU A 14 -22.73 15.68 -13.49
CA GLU A 14 -22.44 16.97 -12.88
C GLU A 14 -20.99 17.05 -12.46
N THR A 15 -20.33 18.16 -12.84
CA THR A 15 -18.91 18.36 -12.59
C THR A 15 -18.70 19.37 -11.46
N THR A 16 -18.08 18.91 -10.38
CA THR A 16 -17.75 19.72 -9.21
C THR A 16 -16.26 20.06 -9.18
N VAL A 17 -15.92 21.32 -8.92
CA VAL A 17 -14.52 21.75 -8.74
C VAL A 17 -14.06 21.39 -7.34
N LEU A 18 -13.10 20.46 -7.24
CA LEU A 18 -12.47 20.06 -5.98
C LEU A 18 -11.34 21.01 -5.57
N GLY A 19 -10.70 21.65 -6.55
CA GLY A 19 -9.64 22.63 -6.30
C GLY A 19 -8.78 22.86 -7.53
N TRP A 20 -7.57 23.37 -7.30
CA TRP A 20 -6.58 23.58 -8.34
C TRP A 20 -5.18 23.27 -7.82
N PHE A 21 -4.27 23.00 -8.75
CA PHE A 21 -2.83 22.90 -8.50
C PHE A 21 -2.03 23.58 -9.62
N ASP A 22 -0.75 23.80 -9.36
CA ASP A 22 0.20 24.35 -10.34
C ASP A 22 1.27 23.28 -10.59
N PRO A 23 1.31 22.66 -11.78
CA PRO A 23 2.27 21.60 -12.08
C PRO A 23 3.72 22.12 -12.07
N ASP A 24 3.96 23.39 -12.42
CA ASP A 24 5.31 23.98 -12.43
C ASP A 24 5.86 24.17 -11.01
N GLN A 25 4.98 24.24 -10.01
CA GLN A 25 5.34 24.34 -8.60
C GLN A 25 5.29 22.97 -7.89
N SER A 26 4.92 21.90 -8.58
CA SER A 26 4.72 20.58 -8.00
C SER A 26 5.90 19.67 -8.30
N GLU A 27 6.18 18.74 -7.39
CA GLU A 27 7.14 17.67 -7.65
C GLU A 27 6.46 16.57 -8.45
N MET A 28 7.01 16.22 -9.61
CA MET A 28 6.45 15.21 -10.52
C MET A 28 7.16 13.86 -10.34
N PHE A 29 6.37 12.79 -10.35
CA PHE A 29 6.83 11.41 -10.32
C PHE A 29 6.32 10.69 -11.56
N GLU A 30 7.24 10.06 -12.28
CA GLU A 30 6.93 9.31 -13.49
C GLU A 30 6.70 7.84 -13.19
N SER A 31 5.75 7.24 -13.89
CA SER A 31 5.59 5.79 -13.86
C SER A 31 6.71 5.11 -14.62
N GLY A 32 7.13 3.94 -14.12
CA GLY A 32 8.01 3.06 -14.84
C GLY A 32 7.34 2.35 -16.01
N TRP A 33 8.12 1.48 -16.63
CA TRP A 33 7.67 0.62 -17.71
C TRP A 33 8.01 -0.82 -17.37
N ARG A 34 7.10 -1.73 -17.70
CA ARG A 34 7.30 -3.17 -17.56
C ARG A 34 7.03 -3.87 -18.90
N TRP A 35 7.76 -4.96 -19.14
CA TRP A 35 7.55 -5.82 -20.29
C TRP A 35 6.57 -6.94 -19.93
N THR A 36 5.54 -7.17 -20.75
CA THR A 36 4.53 -8.23 -20.52
C THR A 36 4.78 -9.49 -21.33
N GLY A 37 5.80 -9.52 -22.18
CA GLY A 37 6.04 -10.58 -23.16
C GLY A 37 5.79 -10.10 -24.58
N ASP A 38 4.68 -9.38 -24.77
CA ASP A 38 4.22 -8.90 -26.08
C ASP A 38 4.33 -7.39 -26.24
N ASP A 39 4.22 -6.63 -25.15
CA ASP A 39 4.23 -5.16 -25.19
C ASP A 39 4.94 -4.54 -23.99
N ARG A 40 5.34 -3.27 -24.15
CA ARG A 40 5.86 -2.42 -23.09
C ARG A 40 4.72 -1.56 -22.55
N VAL A 41 4.27 -1.89 -21.34
CA VAL A 41 3.16 -1.18 -20.68
C VAL A 41 3.67 -0.31 -19.54
N GLN A 42 2.95 0.76 -19.25
CA GLN A 42 3.23 1.59 -18.09
C GLN A 42 3.02 0.77 -16.81
N ALA A 43 3.91 0.90 -15.83
CA ALA A 43 3.92 0.04 -14.65
C ALA A 43 2.66 0.21 -13.78
N VAL A 44 2.16 1.44 -13.67
CA VAL A 44 1.00 1.77 -12.82
C VAL A 44 -0.32 1.35 -13.46
N THR A 45 -0.58 1.76 -14.70
CA THR A 45 -1.84 1.47 -15.41
C THR A 45 -1.86 0.05 -15.98
N GLY A 46 -0.69 -0.54 -16.23
CA GLY A 46 -0.58 -1.80 -16.95
C GLY A 46 -0.98 -1.71 -18.42
N SER A 47 -1.15 -0.50 -18.97
CA SER A 47 -1.57 -0.23 -20.35
C SER A 47 -0.41 0.31 -21.19
N SER A 48 -0.42 0.03 -22.49
CA SER A 48 0.47 0.69 -23.47
C SER A 48 -0.13 1.95 -24.09
N THR A 49 -1.37 2.29 -23.74
CA THR A 49 -2.09 3.45 -24.29
C THR A 49 -2.68 4.39 -23.23
N GLU A 50 -2.75 3.96 -21.98
CA GLU A 50 -3.19 4.78 -20.83
C GLU A 50 -2.00 5.04 -19.93
N PHE A 51 -1.84 6.30 -19.52
CA PHE A 51 -0.68 6.77 -18.78
C PHE A 51 -1.09 7.60 -17.58
N GLU A 52 -0.32 7.45 -16.51
CA GLU A 52 -0.43 8.29 -15.33
C GLU A 52 0.89 8.96 -14.95
N LEU A 53 0.80 10.18 -14.43
CA LEU A 53 1.81 10.89 -13.65
C LEU A 53 1.24 11.20 -12.27
N LEU A 54 2.14 11.29 -11.29
CA LEU A 54 1.78 11.73 -9.95
C LEU A 54 2.49 13.04 -9.63
N TYR A 55 1.74 14.02 -9.13
CA TYR A 55 2.26 15.28 -8.66
C TYR A 55 2.10 15.41 -7.15
N ARG A 56 3.11 15.99 -6.50
CA ARG A 56 3.04 16.44 -5.12
C ARG A 56 3.10 17.96 -5.07
N THR A 57 1.98 18.57 -4.71
CA THR A 57 1.88 20.03 -4.57
C THR A 57 2.68 20.53 -3.37
N PRO A 58 3.14 21.81 -3.36
CA PRO A 58 3.80 22.40 -2.19
C PRO A 58 2.97 22.32 -0.91
N GLY A 59 1.64 22.39 -1.06
CA GLY A 59 0.70 22.48 0.04
C GLY A 59 0.31 21.15 0.70
N GLY A 60 0.83 20.01 0.28
CA GLY A 60 0.47 18.74 0.94
C GLY A 60 -0.19 17.69 0.04
N ARG A 61 -0.80 18.12 -1.06
CA ARG A 61 -1.76 17.30 -1.80
C ARG A 61 -1.11 16.54 -2.94
N TRP A 62 -1.64 15.35 -3.19
CA TRP A 62 -1.28 14.48 -4.30
C TRP A 62 -2.30 14.60 -5.41
N VAL A 63 -1.85 14.74 -6.65
CA VAL A 63 -2.70 14.82 -7.84
C VAL A 63 -2.21 13.79 -8.84
N VAL A 64 -3.11 12.91 -9.30
CA VAL A 64 -2.84 12.11 -10.48
C VAL A 64 -3.29 12.87 -11.70
N ASP A 65 -2.45 12.81 -12.72
CA ASP A 65 -2.71 13.21 -14.08
C ASP A 65 -2.79 11.94 -14.92
N HIS A 66 -3.90 11.75 -15.63
CA HIS A 66 -4.16 10.57 -16.44
C HIS A 66 -4.54 10.97 -17.85
N TRP A 67 -3.87 10.39 -18.83
CA TRP A 67 -4.19 10.60 -20.24
C TRP A 67 -4.10 9.32 -21.06
N SER A 68 -4.80 9.34 -22.18
CA SER A 68 -4.82 8.26 -23.16
C SER A 68 -4.17 8.72 -24.47
N GLN A 69 -3.48 7.82 -25.16
CA GLN A 69 -3.03 8.05 -26.53
C GLN A 69 -4.17 7.99 -27.56
N TRP A 70 -5.35 7.49 -27.18
CA TRP A 70 -6.50 7.43 -28.07
C TRP A 70 -7.08 8.82 -28.33
N MET A 71 -7.26 9.16 -29.61
CA MET A 71 -7.81 10.45 -30.02
C MET A 71 -9.20 10.69 -29.40
N GLY A 72 -9.38 11.89 -28.83
CA GLY A 72 -10.66 12.36 -28.31
C GLY A 72 -10.92 12.04 -26.84
N ARG A 73 -9.99 11.40 -26.12
CA ARG A 73 -10.07 11.29 -24.66
C ARG A 73 -9.36 12.48 -24.00
N PRO A 74 -10.07 13.29 -23.19
CA PRO A 74 -9.42 14.36 -22.46
C PRO A 74 -8.52 13.79 -21.36
N GLU A 75 -7.47 14.53 -21.06
CA GLU A 75 -6.67 14.33 -19.86
C GLU A 75 -7.51 14.64 -18.62
N THR A 76 -7.37 13.81 -17.59
CA THR A 76 -8.15 13.90 -16.36
C THR A 76 -7.25 14.00 -15.15
N TYR A 77 -7.70 14.76 -14.15
CA TYR A 77 -6.95 15.03 -12.94
C TYR A 77 -7.81 14.76 -11.72
N TRP A 78 -7.24 14.13 -10.70
CA TRP A 78 -7.93 13.92 -9.41
C TRP A 78 -6.96 13.92 -8.23
N PHE A 79 -7.48 14.27 -7.05
CA PHE A 79 -6.70 14.20 -5.82
C PHE A 79 -6.62 12.76 -5.31
N LEU A 80 -5.46 12.42 -4.75
CA LEU A 80 -5.26 11.17 -4.02
C LEU A 80 -5.11 11.43 -2.51
N THR A 81 -5.50 10.44 -1.71
CA THR A 81 -5.06 10.34 -0.32
C THR A 81 -3.58 9.96 -0.24
N ASP A 82 -2.95 10.12 0.93
CA ASP A 82 -1.57 9.70 1.13
C ASP A 82 -1.39 8.19 0.92
N GLU A 83 -2.36 7.36 1.33
CA GLU A 83 -2.30 5.91 1.12
C GLU A 83 -2.35 5.55 -0.37
N GLN A 84 -3.23 6.22 -1.14
CA GLN A 84 -3.33 6.02 -2.58
C GLN A 84 -2.07 6.49 -3.31
N ALA A 85 -1.50 7.64 -2.91
CA ALA A 85 -0.25 8.14 -3.47
C ALA A 85 0.93 7.21 -3.16
N ARG A 86 0.97 6.65 -1.96
CA ARG A 86 1.96 5.63 -1.58
C ARG A 86 1.82 4.39 -2.44
N ASP A 87 0.62 3.86 -2.61
CA ASP A 87 0.35 2.72 -3.49
C ASP A 87 0.78 2.99 -4.93
N TRP A 88 0.45 4.16 -5.46
CA TRP A 88 0.89 4.60 -6.79
C TRP A 88 2.41 4.59 -6.92
N LEU A 89 3.12 5.17 -5.95
CA LEU A 89 4.59 5.23 -5.96
C LEU A 89 5.23 3.84 -5.86
N MET A 90 4.64 2.91 -5.10
CA MET A 90 5.10 1.51 -5.04
C MET A 90 4.89 0.81 -6.39
N ARG A 91 3.71 0.95 -7.02
CA ARG A 91 3.41 0.36 -8.33
C ARG A 91 4.22 0.96 -9.47
N SER A 92 4.69 2.20 -9.34
CA SER A 92 5.49 2.87 -10.36
C SER A 92 6.80 2.14 -10.70
N GLY A 93 7.34 1.34 -9.79
CA GLY A 93 8.56 0.56 -10.00
C GLY A 93 9.84 1.39 -10.19
N ARG A 94 9.79 2.71 -9.98
CA ARG A 94 10.95 3.62 -10.15
C ARG A 94 11.08 4.70 -9.08
N ASN A 95 10.06 4.90 -8.23
CA ASN A 95 10.03 5.98 -7.25
C ASN A 95 10.28 5.52 -5.80
N GLU A 96 11.11 4.50 -5.60
CA GLU A 96 11.41 3.96 -4.27
C GLU A 96 11.99 5.01 -3.31
N ALA A 97 12.83 5.92 -3.81
CA ALA A 97 13.37 7.02 -3.03
C ALA A 97 12.28 7.97 -2.50
N ALA A 98 11.24 8.23 -3.31
CA ALA A 98 10.11 9.06 -2.90
C ALA A 98 9.28 8.36 -1.81
N VAL A 99 9.03 7.04 -1.96
CA VAL A 99 8.34 6.24 -0.92
C VAL A 99 9.08 6.34 0.41
N ARG A 100 10.41 6.13 0.40
CA ARG A 100 11.23 6.23 1.62
C ARG A 100 11.24 7.64 2.22
N ARG A 101 11.21 8.68 1.39
CA ARG A 101 11.21 10.08 1.84
C ARG A 101 9.90 10.46 2.53
N PHE A 102 8.76 10.08 1.97
CA PHE A 102 7.45 10.50 2.47
C PHE A 102 6.86 9.54 3.51
N TRP A 103 7.23 8.26 3.48
CA TRP A 103 6.80 7.25 4.45
C TRP A 103 7.99 6.47 5.03
N PRO A 104 8.87 7.14 5.81
CA PRO A 104 10.08 6.51 6.38
C PRO A 104 9.77 5.40 7.39
N GLU A 105 8.56 5.37 7.96
CA GLU A 105 8.11 4.34 8.90
C GLU A 105 7.48 3.12 8.23
N THR A 106 7.48 3.05 6.89
CA THR A 106 7.00 1.88 6.18
C THR A 106 7.83 0.66 6.58
N PRO A 107 7.26 -0.35 7.27
CA PRO A 107 7.99 -1.58 7.51
C PRO A 107 8.33 -2.19 6.15
N ASP A 108 9.59 -2.60 5.98
CA ASP A 108 10.09 -3.31 4.79
C ASP A 108 9.01 -4.26 4.26
N GLU A 109 8.75 -4.15 2.96
CA GLU A 109 7.71 -4.88 2.24
C GLU A 109 7.79 -6.38 2.60
N ALA A 110 6.82 -6.84 3.40
CA ALA A 110 6.69 -8.24 3.74
C ALA A 110 6.25 -8.97 2.48
N GLY A 111 7.15 -9.80 1.94
CA GLY A 111 6.88 -10.65 0.78
C GLY A 111 5.58 -11.47 0.87
N PRO A 112 5.15 -12.06 -0.25
CA PRO A 112 3.78 -12.55 -0.44
C PRO A 112 3.40 -13.60 0.60
N GLY A 113 2.24 -13.41 1.25
CA GLY A 113 1.60 -14.43 2.11
C GLY A 113 1.10 -13.99 3.48
N ARG A 114 1.08 -12.69 3.81
CA ARG A 114 0.53 -12.22 5.09
C ARG A 114 -0.86 -11.60 4.87
N PRO A 115 -1.98 -12.27 5.23
CA PRO A 115 -3.27 -11.60 5.28
C PRO A 115 -3.18 -10.40 6.25
N PRO A 116 -3.89 -9.31 6.00
CA PRO A 116 -4.03 -8.22 6.97
C PRO A 116 -4.63 -8.78 8.24
N ILE A 117 -4.02 -8.47 9.37
CA ILE A 117 -4.49 -8.92 10.68
C ILE A 117 -4.82 -7.66 11.44
N GLU A 118 -6.11 -7.47 11.68
CA GLU A 118 -6.63 -6.40 12.53
C GLU A 118 -6.23 -6.68 13.99
N GLY A 119 -5.72 -5.65 14.67
CA GLY A 119 -5.37 -5.73 16.08
C GLY A 119 -4.09 -4.97 16.47
N PRO A 120 -3.88 -4.75 17.78
CA PRO A 120 -2.72 -4.05 18.30
C PRO A 120 -1.42 -4.84 18.06
N THR A 121 -0.33 -4.11 17.82
CA THR A 121 1.02 -4.70 17.71
C THR A 121 1.76 -4.56 19.04
N TRP A 122 2.20 -5.68 19.61
CA TRP A 122 3.04 -5.69 20.82
C TRP A 122 4.49 -6.03 20.48
N LYS A 123 5.44 -5.21 20.97
CA LYS A 123 6.87 -5.50 20.90
C LYS A 123 7.28 -6.25 22.17
N ILE A 124 7.67 -7.52 22.03
CA ILE A 124 8.16 -8.35 23.14
C ILE A 124 9.63 -8.70 22.94
N LYS A 125 10.40 -8.72 24.02
CA LYS A 125 11.78 -9.22 24.02
C LYS A 125 11.77 -10.65 24.52
N LEU A 126 12.17 -11.59 23.66
CA LEU A 126 12.30 -13.00 24.02
C LEU A 126 13.77 -13.34 24.30
N PRO A 127 14.07 -14.18 25.31
CA PRO A 127 15.38 -14.77 25.45
C PRO A 127 15.80 -15.49 24.15
N ARG A 128 17.08 -15.40 23.79
CA ARG A 128 17.62 -15.94 22.53
C ARG A 128 17.24 -17.41 22.31
N GLU A 129 17.34 -18.22 23.36
CA GLU A 129 17.01 -19.64 23.32
C GLU A 129 15.54 -19.88 22.95
N LEU A 130 14.62 -19.13 23.56
CA LEU A 130 13.20 -19.23 23.27
C LEU A 130 12.87 -18.80 21.84
N ALA A 131 13.50 -17.71 21.37
CA ALA A 131 13.36 -17.27 19.98
C ALA A 131 13.81 -18.35 18.98
N SER A 132 14.97 -18.98 19.22
CA SER A 132 15.47 -20.07 18.38
C SER A 132 14.55 -21.30 18.40
N ARG A 133 13.93 -21.62 19.54
CA ARG A 133 12.95 -22.72 19.63
C ARG A 133 11.69 -22.43 18.83
N ILE A 134 11.18 -21.20 18.88
CA ILE A 134 10.02 -20.77 18.07
C ILE A 134 10.33 -20.87 16.59
N GLU A 135 11.50 -20.41 16.16
CA GLU A 135 11.96 -20.50 14.77
C GLU A 135 12.05 -21.94 14.27
N GLY A 136 12.66 -22.83 15.07
CA GLY A 136 12.74 -24.24 14.75
C GLY A 136 11.35 -24.89 14.61
N SER A 137 10.43 -24.56 15.52
CA SER A 137 9.06 -25.08 15.49
C SER A 137 8.24 -24.58 14.30
N ALA A 138 8.30 -23.27 14.01
CA ALA A 138 7.63 -22.68 12.86
C ALA A 138 8.14 -23.30 11.54
N LYS A 139 9.45 -23.49 11.41
CA LYS A 139 10.07 -24.12 10.24
C LYS A 139 9.63 -25.57 10.07
N ARG A 140 9.62 -26.37 11.14
CA ARG A 140 9.15 -27.77 11.10
C ARG A 140 7.69 -27.89 10.65
N GLN A 141 6.86 -26.93 11.07
CA GLN A 141 5.44 -26.89 10.71
C GLN A 141 5.16 -26.17 9.38
N ARG A 142 6.19 -25.66 8.69
CA ARG A 142 6.07 -24.89 7.44
C ARG A 142 5.12 -23.69 7.54
N VAL A 143 5.10 -23.01 8.69
CA VAL A 143 4.31 -21.80 8.93
C VAL A 143 5.21 -20.62 9.28
N SER A 144 4.67 -19.40 9.23
CA SER A 144 5.41 -18.21 9.69
C SER A 144 5.56 -18.20 11.21
N ARG A 145 6.60 -17.51 11.71
CA ARG A 145 6.82 -17.31 13.16
C ARG A 145 5.57 -16.73 13.85
N ALA A 146 4.94 -15.73 13.24
CA ALA A 146 3.76 -15.08 13.78
C ALA A 146 2.54 -16.02 13.81
N ALA A 147 2.33 -16.82 12.76
CA ALA A 147 1.25 -17.81 12.74
C ALA A 147 1.45 -18.87 13.84
N TRP A 148 2.69 -19.35 13.99
CA TRP A 148 3.03 -20.31 15.04
C TRP A 148 2.77 -19.75 16.45
N ILE A 149 3.22 -18.52 16.73
CA ILE A 149 3.02 -17.87 18.03
C ILE A 149 1.52 -17.72 18.35
N ARG A 150 0.70 -17.36 17.36
CA ARG A 150 -0.75 -17.25 17.57
C ARG A 150 -1.39 -18.59 17.88
N ALA A 151 -1.06 -19.63 17.13
CA ALA A 151 -1.58 -20.97 17.38
C ALA A 151 -1.18 -21.47 18.78
N ALA A 152 0.05 -21.19 19.21
CA ALA A 152 0.53 -21.51 20.55
C ALA A 152 -0.22 -20.71 21.64
N ALA A 153 -0.42 -19.41 21.45
CA ALA A 153 -1.18 -18.57 22.37
C ALA A 153 -2.64 -19.01 22.50
N GLN A 154 -3.31 -19.29 21.37
CA GLN A 154 -4.68 -19.79 21.36
C GLN A 154 -4.78 -21.15 22.07
N SER A 155 -3.84 -22.06 21.79
CA SER A 155 -3.83 -23.38 22.44
C SER A 155 -3.64 -23.28 23.96
N ALA A 156 -2.87 -22.28 24.43
CA ALA A 156 -2.69 -22.03 25.85
C ALA A 156 -3.98 -21.49 26.50
N LEU A 157 -4.64 -20.51 25.86
CA LEU A 157 -5.91 -19.95 26.33
C LEU A 157 -7.01 -21.03 26.38
N ASP A 158 -7.14 -21.83 25.31
CA ASP A 158 -8.11 -22.93 25.26
C ASP A 158 -7.84 -24.00 26.33
N ALA A 159 -6.59 -24.17 26.76
CA ALA A 159 -6.22 -25.11 27.82
C ALA A 159 -6.59 -24.56 29.21
N GLU A 160 -6.42 -23.25 29.44
CA GLU A 160 -6.87 -22.58 30.67
C GLU A 160 -8.39 -22.61 30.81
N GLU A 161 -9.14 -22.35 29.73
CA GLU A 161 -10.60 -22.39 29.74
C GLU A 161 -11.16 -23.80 30.03
N ARG A 162 -10.48 -24.85 29.54
CA ARG A 162 -10.85 -26.25 29.83
C ARG A 162 -10.46 -26.71 31.23
N GLY A 163 -9.48 -26.05 31.86
CA GLY A 163 -9.03 -26.33 33.22
C GLY A 163 -9.81 -25.59 34.31
N GLY A 164 -10.63 -24.60 33.95
CA GLY A 164 -11.37 -23.71 34.87
C GLY A 164 -12.82 -24.10 35.17
N GLY A 165 -13.20 -25.37 35.05
CA GLY A 165 -14.49 -25.86 35.56
C GLY A 165 -14.51 -25.83 37.10
N PRO A 166 -15.58 -25.34 37.76
CA PRO A 166 -15.54 -24.98 39.17
C PRO A 166 -15.38 -26.21 40.08
N GLU A 167 -14.28 -26.24 40.85
CA GLU A 167 -14.31 -26.81 42.19
C GLU A 167 -15.19 -25.89 43.06
N SER A 168 -16.48 -26.24 43.16
CA SER A 168 -17.40 -25.73 44.15
C SER A 168 -18.14 -26.90 44.78
N SER A 169 -17.65 -27.26 45.98
CA SER A 169 -18.33 -27.90 47.12
C SER A 169 -19.02 -29.26 46.94
#